data_AF-A0A971Q480-F1
#
_entry.id   AF-A0A971Q480-F1
#
_cell.length_a   1.000
_cell.length_b   1.000
_cell.length_c   1.000
_cell.angle_alpha   90.00
_cell.angle_beta   90.00
_cell.angle_gamma   90.00
#
_symmetry.space_group_name_H-M   'P 1'
#
loop_
_entity.id
_entity.type
_entity.pdbx_description
1 polymer ?
#
loop_
_entity_poly.entity_id
_entity_poly.type
_entity_poly.pdbx_seq_one_letter_code
_entity_poly.pdbx_strand_id
1 'polypeptide(L)'
;MEIVTGLFDRMVLQRNRQGVCDAAITGKSGSNGKVEVRVQSDGKTVRGYNWVRVGSAAKGRFEGRIKGLAAGGPYEVELRVVDSKGGVAEEMKVSDVLVGDVWILGGQSNMEGIGREYPPIKTDKLVRAFYMDDRWAAATDPIHNLAQAVDQVHTDLGGGDGRPKGSGRGPGVPFGHEMRRLTGVPQGLISCAHGGTSMDQWDPRLKKLGGRSLFGATVRRFVKNGGKVAGVIWYQGCSDTGPEACKVYTLKMKRLVAAFRKEFGDSRLPFVMVQIARVVASGTASRFWNDVQEQQRRLPEVIDRLAVVPAIDLEIDDLIHIGGFGQIRLGKRLAEATAALTGMAKDVKPPIAVKGMKMGPGFVRVRFDHVVGKLIAAGRPSGFDLSDLRYEAIPSIFRIDLEGNEAVLRTCLQDGDISNLAVHYGYGVDPYCNITDEADRSLPVFGPLPLGTPRPITPFVRTMRISDIQGSAGKLGKLGCPDTSDRKLGWRRHTFPGDFAERRAELAARAPQDVLIHYALGFRCAEKMKLAIWLGYDGPVKVWMDGRRVFHDPEGTNPALWQDGRIEVSASAGDHELVISLGSNEGKAWGVFLRMERLGVPKRLLDKGADAVAMPEFIE
;
A
#
# COMPACT_ATOMS: atom_id res chain seq x y z
N MET A 1 28.34 41.44 9.25
CA MET A 1 28.24 40.25 8.38
C MET A 1 26.88 39.59 8.58
N GLU A 2 26.35 38.91 7.56
CA GLU A 2 25.03 38.25 7.58
C GLU A 2 25.16 36.83 7.00
N ILE A 3 24.74 35.78 7.73
CA ILE A 3 24.69 34.42 7.18
C ILE A 3 23.44 34.26 6.31
N VAL A 4 23.62 33.72 5.10
CA VAL A 4 22.53 33.43 4.15
C VAL A 4 22.17 31.95 4.15
N THR A 5 23.16 31.05 4.26
CA THR A 5 22.95 29.60 4.32
C THR A 5 23.90 28.92 5.31
N GLY A 6 23.43 27.79 5.86
CA GLY A 6 24.29 26.81 6.53
C GLY A 6 24.46 26.97 8.04
N LEU A 7 23.99 28.06 8.63
CA LEU A 7 24.05 28.26 10.08
C LEU A 7 23.01 29.29 10.56
N PHE A 8 22.20 28.93 11.56
CA PHE A 8 21.17 29.78 12.17
C PHE A 8 21.14 29.54 13.68
N ASP A 9 20.62 30.52 14.43
CA ASP A 9 20.34 30.32 15.85
C ASP A 9 19.43 29.11 16.03
N ARG A 10 19.72 28.30 17.04
CA ARG A 10 18.93 27.11 17.39
C ARG A 10 18.88 26.03 16.31
N MET A 11 19.70 26.10 15.26
CA MET A 11 19.73 25.09 14.20
C MET A 11 20.21 23.73 14.71
N VAL A 12 19.76 22.66 14.05
CA VAL A 12 20.41 21.34 14.11
C VAL A 12 21.18 21.12 12.81
N LEU A 13 22.49 20.92 12.91
CA LEU A 13 23.37 20.61 11.79
C LEU A 13 23.48 19.10 11.58
N GLN A 14 23.42 18.65 10.33
CA GLN A 14 23.53 17.23 9.99
C GLN A 14 24.94 16.67 10.26
N ARG A 15 25.04 15.65 11.10
CA ARG A 15 26.26 14.84 11.30
C ARG A 15 26.50 13.84 10.17
N ASN A 16 27.72 13.35 10.04
CA ASN A 16 28.09 12.23 9.18
C ASN A 16 28.13 10.91 9.99
N ARG A 17 28.51 9.81 9.35
CA ARG A 17 28.60 8.48 9.99
C ARG A 17 29.63 8.39 11.10
N GLN A 18 30.62 9.29 11.12
CA GLN A 18 31.64 9.41 12.16
C GLN A 18 31.13 10.19 13.39
N GLY A 19 29.87 10.66 13.37
CA GLY A 19 29.30 11.42 14.47
C GLY A 19 29.78 12.88 14.54
N VAL A 20 30.27 13.43 13.43
CA VAL A 20 30.73 14.83 13.35
C VAL A 20 30.07 15.56 12.18
N CYS A 21 30.07 16.89 12.20
CA CYS A 21 29.52 17.73 11.14
C CYS A 21 30.62 18.53 10.43
N ASP A 22 30.55 18.56 9.09
CA ASP A 22 31.24 19.53 8.26
C ASP A 22 30.22 20.53 7.71
N ALA A 23 30.06 21.67 8.40
CA ALA A 23 29.09 22.70 8.07
C ALA A 23 29.69 23.71 7.09
N ALA A 24 29.13 23.80 5.89
CA ALA A 24 29.43 24.87 4.95
C ALA A 24 28.57 26.09 5.31
N ILE A 25 29.18 27.26 5.35
CA ILE A 25 28.53 28.53 5.68
C ILE A 25 28.79 29.55 4.58
N THR A 26 27.75 30.27 4.18
CA THR A 26 27.87 31.35 3.19
C THR A 26 27.06 32.55 3.63
N GLY A 27 27.53 33.74 3.32
CA GLY A 27 26.80 34.95 3.64
C GLY A 27 27.32 36.21 2.96
N LYS A 28 26.84 37.36 3.43
CA LYS A 28 27.28 38.68 2.99
C LYS A 28 28.25 39.26 4.01
N SER A 29 29.27 39.95 3.51
CA SER A 29 30.21 40.74 4.33
C SER A 29 30.64 41.96 3.53
N GLY A 30 30.66 43.12 4.18
CA GLY A 30 31.17 44.36 3.58
C GLY A 30 32.70 44.41 3.56
N SER A 31 33.35 43.57 4.36
CA SER A 31 34.78 43.51 4.55
C SER A 31 35.44 42.40 3.73
N ASN A 32 36.72 42.59 3.42
CA ASN A 32 37.55 41.56 2.83
C ASN A 32 38.51 41.01 3.89
N GLY A 33 38.74 39.70 3.89
CA GLY A 33 39.62 39.10 4.89
C GLY A 33 39.51 37.60 5.03
N LYS A 34 40.21 37.06 6.02
CA LYS A 34 40.05 35.66 6.44
C LYS A 34 38.82 35.54 7.35
N VAL A 35 38.04 34.47 7.17
CA VAL A 35 36.94 34.14 8.09
C VAL A 35 37.49 33.16 9.12
N GLU A 36 37.38 33.51 10.39
CA GLU A 36 37.78 32.68 11.52
C GLU A 36 36.56 32.31 12.37
N VAL A 37 36.60 31.13 13.00
CA VAL A 37 35.56 30.64 13.90
C VAL A 37 36.11 30.36 15.29
N ARG A 38 35.33 30.72 16.31
CA ARG A 38 35.46 30.16 17.66
C ARG A 38 34.18 29.40 17.99
N VAL A 39 34.32 28.19 18.53
CA VAL A 39 33.17 27.39 18.98
C VAL A 39 33.28 27.18 20.47
N GLN A 40 32.20 27.43 21.20
CA GLN A 40 32.12 27.22 22.65
C GLN A 40 31.01 26.22 23.00
N SER A 41 31.20 25.51 24.10
CA SER A 41 30.18 24.67 24.73
C SER A 41 30.30 24.91 26.24
N ASP A 42 29.17 25.18 26.90
CA ASP A 42 29.11 25.54 28.33
C ASP A 42 30.12 26.63 28.73
N GLY A 43 30.24 27.67 27.91
CA GLY A 43 31.15 28.81 28.12
C GLY A 43 32.63 28.50 27.89
N LYS A 44 33.01 27.27 27.54
CA LYS A 44 34.39 26.86 27.29
C LYS A 44 34.63 26.67 25.79
N THR A 45 35.78 27.13 25.30
CA THR A 45 36.16 26.92 23.90
C THR A 45 36.39 25.44 23.62
N VAL A 46 35.73 24.91 22.58
CA VAL A 46 35.90 23.54 22.13
C VAL A 46 37.32 23.38 21.58
N ARG A 47 38.00 22.29 21.98
CA ARG A 47 39.38 22.00 21.55
C ARG A 47 39.48 22.03 20.03
N GLY A 48 40.42 22.82 19.49
CA GLY A 48 40.62 22.95 18.05
C GLY A 48 39.74 24.02 17.37
N TYR A 49 38.90 24.73 18.11
CA TYR A 49 38.03 25.78 17.59
C TYR A 49 38.24 27.12 18.32
N ASN A 50 39.49 27.53 18.52
CA ASN A 50 39.79 28.89 19.02
C ASN A 50 40.27 29.77 17.86
N TRP A 51 39.37 30.58 17.29
CA TRP A 51 39.63 31.48 16.17
C TRP A 51 40.42 30.84 15.02
N VAL A 52 39.98 29.65 14.61
CA VAL A 52 40.60 28.92 13.51
C VAL A 52 40.05 29.42 12.17
N ARG A 53 40.92 29.56 11.18
CA ARG A 53 40.51 29.97 9.83
C ARG A 53 39.62 28.89 9.21
N VAL A 54 38.42 29.29 8.79
CA VAL A 54 37.45 28.42 8.12
C VAL A 54 37.14 28.84 6.68
N GLY A 55 37.54 30.05 6.27
CA GLY A 55 37.33 30.51 4.91
C GLY A 55 37.80 31.95 4.66
N SER A 56 37.07 32.68 3.83
CA SER A 56 37.39 34.04 3.39
C SER A 56 36.16 34.86 3.04
N ALA A 57 36.30 36.18 3.21
CA ALA A 57 35.36 37.19 2.76
C ALA A 57 36.00 38.01 1.64
N ALA A 58 35.28 38.16 0.52
CA ALA A 58 35.68 38.96 -0.62
C ALA A 58 34.46 39.36 -1.46
N LYS A 59 34.53 40.52 -2.12
CA LYS A 59 33.53 40.96 -3.11
C LYS A 59 32.08 40.95 -2.57
N GLY A 60 31.90 41.41 -1.33
CA GLY A 60 30.58 41.51 -0.69
C GLY A 60 30.04 40.22 -0.08
N ARG A 61 30.81 39.12 -0.14
CA ARG A 61 30.37 37.78 0.29
C ARG A 61 31.44 37.11 1.15
N PHE A 62 31.01 36.17 1.98
CA PHE A 62 31.93 35.25 2.65
C PHE A 62 31.49 33.81 2.47
N GLU A 63 32.48 32.92 2.51
CA GLU A 63 32.30 31.48 2.54
C GLU A 63 33.24 30.86 3.57
N GLY A 64 32.82 29.76 4.18
CA GLY A 64 33.65 29.01 5.11
C GLY A 64 33.14 27.60 5.34
N ARG A 65 33.98 26.77 5.96
CA ARG A 65 33.62 25.41 6.37
C ARG A 65 34.15 25.09 7.76
N ILE A 66 33.23 24.89 8.70
CA ILE A 66 33.54 24.34 10.03
C ILE A 66 33.63 22.83 9.85
N LYS A 67 34.79 22.23 10.15
CA LYS A 67 35.04 20.80 9.93
C LYS A 67 35.01 20.03 11.25
N GLY A 68 34.48 18.82 11.24
CA GLY A 68 34.62 17.86 12.34
C GLY A 68 33.93 18.20 13.66
N LEU A 69 32.91 19.07 13.67
CA LEU A 69 32.23 19.44 14.92
C LEU A 69 31.41 18.26 15.46
N ALA A 70 31.69 17.79 16.67
CA ALA A 70 31.06 16.58 17.22
C ALA A 70 29.54 16.72 17.42
N ALA A 71 28.81 15.60 17.28
CA ALA A 71 27.40 15.50 17.63
C ALA A 71 27.16 15.91 19.09
N GLY A 72 26.06 16.61 19.34
CA GLY A 72 25.74 17.19 20.66
C GLY A 72 25.50 18.70 20.58
N GLY A 73 26.04 19.41 21.56
CA GLY A 73 25.76 20.82 21.83
C GLY A 73 24.93 20.99 23.13
N PRO A 74 24.42 22.19 23.41
CA PRO A 74 24.44 23.36 22.53
C PRO A 74 25.84 23.96 22.34
N TYR A 75 26.08 24.46 21.13
CA TYR A 75 27.29 25.17 20.76
C TYR A 75 26.98 26.65 20.49
N GLU A 76 27.86 27.51 20.96
CA GLU A 76 27.92 28.91 20.53
C GLU A 76 28.99 29.02 19.43
N VAL A 77 28.60 29.46 18.24
CA VAL A 77 29.47 29.60 17.07
C VAL A 77 29.69 31.07 16.79
N GLU A 78 30.91 31.54 17.04
CA GLU A 78 31.31 32.91 16.80
C GLU A 78 32.16 32.98 15.53
N LEU A 79 31.80 33.89 14.63
CA LEU A 79 32.49 34.12 13.38
C LEU A 79 33.04 35.53 13.34
N ARG A 80 34.23 35.69 12.77
CA ARG A 80 34.79 37.01 12.50
C ARG A 80 35.50 37.07 11.16
N VAL A 81 35.49 38.24 10.55
CA VAL A 81 36.33 38.60 9.41
C VAL A 81 37.53 39.38 9.92
N VAL A 82 38.73 38.87 9.67
CA VAL A 82 39.99 39.55 10.01
C VAL A 82 40.61 40.10 8.74
N ASP A 83 40.88 41.39 8.72
CA ASP A 83 41.45 42.10 7.57
C ASP A 83 42.93 41.74 7.34
N SER A 84 43.52 42.32 6.30
CA SER A 84 44.95 42.12 5.97
C SER A 84 45.92 42.69 7.00
N LYS A 85 45.46 43.59 7.88
CA LYS A 85 46.25 44.19 8.97
C LYS A 85 46.13 43.41 10.28
N GLY A 86 45.31 42.36 10.32
CA GLY A 86 45.07 41.55 11.51
C GLY A 86 43.98 42.10 12.43
N GLY A 87 43.26 43.15 12.03
CA GLY A 87 42.14 43.73 12.77
C GLY A 87 40.84 42.96 12.53
N VAL A 88 39.99 42.89 13.54
CA VAL A 88 38.63 42.35 13.41
C VAL A 88 37.76 43.39 12.72
N ALA A 89 37.37 43.13 11.47
CA ALA A 89 36.58 44.05 10.67
C ALA A 89 35.07 43.86 10.87
N GLU A 90 34.64 42.61 11.01
CA GLU A 90 33.25 42.23 11.29
C GLU A 90 33.23 41.00 12.19
N GLU A 91 32.20 40.88 13.04
CA GLU A 91 31.96 39.70 13.86
C GLU A 91 30.46 39.41 13.98
N MET A 92 30.14 38.16 14.28
CA MET A 92 28.78 37.73 14.63
C MET A 92 28.81 36.47 15.48
N LYS A 93 27.68 36.20 16.13
CA LYS A 93 27.49 35.03 16.96
C LYS A 93 26.21 34.31 16.56
N VAL A 94 26.27 32.99 16.49
CA VAL A 94 25.13 32.10 16.35
C VAL A 94 25.05 31.23 17.60
N SER A 95 23.89 31.26 18.24
CA SER A 95 23.71 30.68 19.57
C SER A 95 22.91 29.38 19.51
N ASP A 96 23.13 28.55 20.52
CA ASP A 96 22.35 27.34 20.76
C ASP A 96 22.34 26.36 19.58
N VAL A 97 23.47 26.12 18.91
CA VAL A 97 23.55 25.22 17.75
C VAL A 97 23.72 23.77 18.18
N LEU A 98 22.94 22.85 17.63
CA LEU A 98 23.09 21.42 17.84
C LEU A 98 23.69 20.73 16.63
N VAL A 99 24.34 19.59 16.84
CA VAL A 99 24.79 18.68 15.78
C VAL A 99 24.13 17.32 15.97
N GLY A 100 23.39 16.85 14.97
CA GLY A 100 22.53 15.68 15.07
C GLY A 100 22.06 15.17 13.71
N ASP A 101 20.91 14.49 13.68
CA ASP A 101 20.29 13.99 12.45
C ASP A 101 19.13 14.89 12.01
N VAL A 102 19.12 15.30 10.75
CA VAL A 102 18.19 16.27 10.16
C VAL A 102 17.35 15.58 9.09
N TRP A 103 16.03 15.74 9.16
CA TRP A 103 15.07 15.00 8.34
C TRP A 103 14.17 15.95 7.56
N ILE A 104 13.92 15.65 6.29
CA ILE A 104 12.84 16.32 5.53
C ILE A 104 11.52 15.64 5.85
N LEU A 105 10.49 16.42 6.20
CA LEU A 105 9.13 15.95 6.44
C LEU A 105 8.19 16.47 5.34
N GLY A 106 7.94 15.63 4.34
CA GLY A 106 7.18 15.98 3.13
C GLY A 106 5.94 15.12 2.90
N GLY A 107 5.07 15.61 2.01
CA GLY A 107 3.82 14.92 1.65
C GLY A 107 2.61 15.83 1.80
N GLN A 108 1.48 15.27 2.24
CA GLN A 108 0.19 15.96 2.33
C GLN A 108 -0.31 16.12 3.78
N SER A 109 -1.61 16.29 3.95
CA SER A 109 -2.28 16.64 5.22
C SER A 109 -1.92 15.72 6.39
N ASN A 110 -1.84 14.40 6.19
CA ASN A 110 -1.45 13.50 7.27
C ASN A 110 0.03 13.64 7.71
N MET A 111 0.94 14.17 6.86
CA MET A 111 2.29 14.58 7.28
C MET A 111 2.28 15.98 7.92
N GLU A 112 1.54 16.92 7.31
CA GLU A 112 1.34 18.29 7.82
C GLU A 112 0.83 18.27 9.27
N GLY A 113 -0.05 17.30 9.56
CA GLY A 113 -0.62 17.07 10.87
C GLY A 113 -1.97 17.76 11.01
N ILE A 114 -3.05 16.99 10.86
CA ILE A 114 -4.45 17.44 11.07
C ILE A 114 -5.08 16.72 12.28
N GLY A 115 -4.34 15.84 12.95
CA GLY A 115 -4.85 15.06 14.08
C GLY A 115 -5.31 15.96 15.23
N ARG A 116 -6.55 15.76 15.68
CA ARG A 116 -7.23 16.44 16.77
C ARG A 116 -7.06 15.64 18.06
N GLU A 117 -7.46 16.25 19.18
CA GLU A 117 -7.58 15.64 20.51
C GLU A 117 -6.44 14.68 20.90
N TYR A 118 -5.37 15.25 21.47
CA TYR A 118 -4.17 14.48 21.82
C TYR A 118 -3.55 14.95 23.14
N PRO A 119 -2.86 14.05 23.88
CA PRO A 119 -2.18 14.45 25.10
C PRO A 119 -1.01 15.40 24.77
N PRO A 120 -0.70 16.37 25.64
CA PRO A 120 0.49 17.20 25.46
C PRO A 120 1.74 16.31 25.42
N ILE A 121 2.59 16.50 24.42
CA ILE A 121 3.92 15.88 24.38
C ILE A 121 4.89 16.82 25.09
N LYS A 122 5.64 16.30 26.07
CA LYS A 122 6.69 17.06 26.73
C LYS A 122 7.77 17.42 25.72
N THR A 123 8.01 18.71 25.52
CA THR A 123 9.07 19.21 24.64
C THR A 123 10.44 18.67 25.06
N ASP A 124 11.20 18.16 24.10
CA ASP A 124 12.61 17.77 24.27
C ASP A 124 13.49 18.86 23.63
N LYS A 125 14.42 19.42 24.40
CA LYS A 125 15.31 20.51 23.95
C LYS A 125 16.25 20.08 22.83
N LEU A 126 16.48 18.78 22.67
CA LEU A 126 17.32 18.18 21.63
C LEU A 126 16.54 17.82 20.36
N VAL A 127 15.21 18.04 20.33
CA VAL A 127 14.38 17.86 19.15
C VAL A 127 13.87 19.21 18.69
N ARG A 128 14.22 19.60 17.47
CA ARG A 128 13.92 20.92 16.91
C ARG A 128 13.27 20.82 15.56
N ALA A 129 12.44 21.82 15.24
CA ALA A 129 11.84 21.97 13.93
C ALA A 129 12.32 23.25 13.26
N PHE A 130 12.56 23.16 11.96
CA PHE A 130 12.65 24.30 11.06
C PHE A 130 11.25 24.56 10.53
N TYR A 131 10.60 25.57 11.12
CA TYR A 131 9.21 25.91 10.83
C TYR A 131 9.06 26.53 9.44
N MET A 132 7.81 26.65 8.98
CA MET A 132 7.49 27.12 7.63
C MET A 132 7.88 28.60 7.40
N ASP A 133 8.14 29.34 8.47
CA ASP A 133 8.61 30.72 8.48
C ASP A 133 10.16 30.86 8.46
N ASP A 134 10.85 29.76 8.18
CA ASP A 134 12.31 29.64 8.17
C ASP A 134 13.00 29.91 9.53
N ARG A 135 12.32 29.65 10.65
CA ARG A 135 12.91 29.73 12.00
C ARG A 135 13.09 28.36 12.64
N TRP A 136 14.22 28.17 13.32
CA TRP A 136 14.47 27.00 14.16
C TRP A 136 13.96 27.25 15.59
N ALA A 137 13.24 26.28 16.14
CA ALA A 137 12.85 26.27 17.55
C ALA A 137 12.68 24.83 18.06
N ALA A 138 12.48 24.69 19.37
CA ALA A 138 12.11 23.40 19.95
C ALA A 138 10.84 22.87 19.28
N ALA A 139 10.84 21.60 18.87
CA ALA A 139 9.77 21.04 18.08
C ALA A 139 8.49 20.91 18.92
N THR A 140 7.49 21.69 18.55
CA THR A 140 6.14 21.69 19.14
C THR A 140 5.13 21.76 18.01
N ASP A 141 4.16 20.84 18.03
CA ASP A 141 3.06 20.84 17.07
C ASP A 141 2.25 22.16 17.15
N PRO A 142 1.72 22.67 16.03
CA PRO A 142 1.94 22.18 14.67
C PRO A 142 3.29 22.69 14.10
N ILE A 143 4.10 21.79 13.53
CA ILE A 143 5.38 22.15 12.90
C ILE A 143 5.24 22.61 11.44
N HIS A 144 4.11 22.30 10.80
CA HIS A 144 3.75 22.78 9.45
C HIS A 144 2.66 23.85 9.53
N ASN A 145 3.02 25.08 9.88
CA ASN A 145 2.09 26.21 9.84
C ASN A 145 2.07 26.88 8.46
N LEU A 146 1.14 26.47 7.59
CA LEU A 146 1.06 26.97 6.22
C LEU A 146 0.79 28.48 6.12
N ALA A 147 0.08 29.06 7.09
CA ALA A 147 -0.23 30.49 7.11
C ALA A 147 1.02 31.37 7.34
N GLN A 148 2.11 30.76 7.83
CA GLN A 148 3.39 31.41 8.06
C GLN A 148 4.45 30.99 7.03
N ALA A 149 4.06 30.22 6.00
CA ALA A 149 5.00 29.72 5.03
C ALA A 149 5.61 30.85 4.19
N VAL A 150 6.95 30.89 4.13
CA VAL A 150 7.68 31.86 3.30
C VAL A 150 7.66 31.52 1.80
N ASP A 151 7.35 30.26 1.44
CA ASP A 151 7.30 29.81 0.06
C ASP A 151 5.89 30.02 -0.53
N GLN A 152 5.82 30.83 -1.58
CA GLN A 152 4.58 31.26 -2.23
C GLN A 152 3.65 30.13 -2.65
N VAL A 153 4.18 28.95 -2.98
CA VAL A 153 3.36 27.78 -3.37
C VAL A 153 2.31 27.44 -2.31
N HIS A 154 2.63 27.62 -1.03
CA HIS A 154 1.69 27.28 0.04
C HIS A 154 0.52 28.27 0.10
N THR A 155 0.77 29.56 -0.18
CA THR A 155 -0.28 30.57 -0.32
C THR A 155 -1.11 30.32 -1.59
N ASP A 156 -0.44 30.01 -2.71
CA ASP A 156 -1.10 29.74 -4.01
C ASP A 156 -2.05 28.52 -3.93
N LEU A 157 -1.77 27.58 -3.02
CA LEU A 157 -2.59 26.40 -2.75
C LEU A 157 -3.60 26.58 -1.60
N GLY A 158 -3.80 27.81 -1.13
CA GLY A 158 -4.84 28.13 -0.13
C GLY A 158 -4.41 27.96 1.33
N GLY A 159 -3.11 27.89 1.61
CA GLY A 159 -2.56 27.79 2.96
C GLY A 159 -2.62 29.08 3.80
N GLY A 160 -3.09 30.21 3.25
CA GLY A 160 -3.02 31.52 3.92
C GLY A 160 -4.31 32.36 3.88
N ASP A 161 -4.91 32.57 5.06
CA ASP A 161 -5.68 33.77 5.46
C ASP A 161 -5.50 34.13 6.96
N GLY A 162 -4.32 33.82 7.53
CA GLY A 162 -3.92 34.32 8.86
C GLY A 162 -4.46 33.55 10.06
N ARG A 163 -5.22 32.47 9.87
CA ARG A 163 -5.52 31.47 10.92
C ARG A 163 -5.03 30.09 10.48
N PRO A 164 -4.44 29.28 11.37
CA PRO A 164 -4.18 27.88 11.08
C PRO A 164 -5.50 27.16 10.83
N LYS A 165 -5.87 26.92 9.56
CA LYS A 165 -7.01 26.06 9.24
C LYS A 165 -6.55 24.62 9.43
N GLY A 166 -7.14 23.92 10.41
CA GLY A 166 -6.98 22.48 10.56
C GLY A 166 -5.60 21.98 11.04
N SER A 167 -4.69 22.85 11.49
CA SER A 167 -3.38 22.37 11.98
C SER A 167 -3.53 21.66 13.33
N GLY A 168 -3.10 20.40 13.37
CA GLY A 168 -3.13 19.53 14.53
C GLY A 168 -1.79 18.82 14.72
N ARG A 169 -1.83 17.62 15.31
CA ARG A 169 -0.64 16.80 15.48
C ARG A 169 -0.30 16.07 14.20
N GLY A 170 0.97 16.10 13.82
CA GLY A 170 1.56 15.25 12.79
C GLY A 170 2.47 14.17 13.39
N PRO A 171 3.03 13.27 12.57
CA PRO A 171 3.92 12.23 13.04
C PRO A 171 5.35 12.74 13.29
N GLY A 172 5.66 13.97 12.87
CA GLY A 172 7.01 14.53 12.87
C GLY A 172 7.62 14.71 14.26
N VAL A 173 6.89 15.34 15.19
CA VAL A 173 7.39 15.54 16.57
C VAL A 173 7.60 14.19 17.27
N PRO A 174 6.61 13.26 17.32
CA PRO A 174 6.81 11.93 17.88
C PRO A 174 7.97 11.15 17.23
N PHE A 175 8.12 11.25 15.90
CA PHE A 175 9.27 10.68 15.18
C PHE A 175 10.61 11.21 15.69
N GLY A 176 10.74 12.54 15.85
CA GLY A 176 11.96 13.16 16.37
C GLY A 176 12.27 12.72 17.81
N HIS A 177 11.26 12.63 18.67
CA HIS A 177 11.44 12.11 20.03
C HIS A 177 11.93 10.66 20.04
N GLU A 178 11.33 9.80 19.21
CA GLU A 178 11.70 8.40 19.18
C GLU A 178 13.09 8.18 18.55
N MET A 179 13.44 8.92 17.48
CA MET A 179 14.79 8.89 16.93
C MET A 179 15.83 9.37 17.94
N ARG A 180 15.53 10.42 18.72
CA ARG A 180 16.39 10.87 19.82
C ARG A 180 16.56 9.75 20.85
N ARG A 181 15.47 9.06 21.23
CA ARG A 181 15.50 7.95 22.19
C ARG A 181 16.38 6.80 21.68
N LEU A 182 16.25 6.44 20.41
CA LEU A 182 16.97 5.33 19.78
C LEU A 182 18.46 5.61 19.55
N THR A 183 18.80 6.85 19.19
CA THR A 183 20.17 7.20 18.73
C THR A 183 20.98 7.98 19.75
N GLY A 184 20.33 8.61 20.73
CA GLY A 184 20.96 9.48 21.72
C GLY A 184 21.47 10.82 21.18
N VAL A 185 21.25 11.15 19.90
CA VAL A 185 21.71 12.41 19.30
C VAL A 185 20.58 13.40 19.05
N PRO A 186 20.86 14.71 18.95
CA PRO A 186 19.88 15.71 18.57
C PRO A 186 19.17 15.42 17.25
N GLN A 187 17.93 15.88 17.11
CA GLN A 187 17.09 15.66 15.92
C GLN A 187 16.57 16.99 15.37
N GLY A 188 16.72 17.19 14.07
CA GLY A 188 16.20 18.34 13.33
C GLY A 188 15.11 17.93 12.34
N LEU A 189 13.98 18.63 12.35
CA LEU A 189 12.81 18.33 11.52
C LEU A 189 12.55 19.50 10.57
N ILE A 190 12.72 19.31 9.26
CA ILE A 190 12.45 20.35 8.27
C ILE A 190 11.05 20.13 7.72
N SER A 191 10.14 21.03 8.09
CA SER A 191 8.73 20.99 7.64
C SER A 191 8.61 21.37 6.17
N CYS A 192 8.00 20.49 5.35
CA CYS A 192 7.80 20.71 3.90
C CYS A 192 6.44 20.25 3.35
N ALA A 193 5.60 19.59 4.14
CA ALA A 193 4.31 19.03 3.70
C ALA A 193 3.24 20.11 3.45
N HIS A 194 2.25 19.77 2.62
CA HIS A 194 1.10 20.62 2.33
C HIS A 194 -0.15 19.81 1.93
N GLY A 195 -1.25 20.05 2.62
CA GLY A 195 -2.54 19.36 2.53
C GLY A 195 -3.17 19.37 1.14
N GLY A 196 -3.95 18.33 0.84
CA GLY A 196 -4.68 18.22 -0.43
C GLY A 196 -3.83 17.99 -1.69
N THR A 197 -2.51 17.88 -1.58
CA THR A 197 -1.63 17.81 -2.75
C THR A 197 -1.50 16.40 -3.35
N SER A 198 -1.48 16.35 -4.69
CA SER A 198 -1.19 15.15 -5.49
C SER A 198 0.28 15.04 -5.86
N MET A 199 0.70 13.87 -6.37
CA MET A 199 2.06 13.69 -6.88
C MET A 199 2.40 14.57 -8.09
N ASP A 200 1.42 15.12 -8.82
CA ASP A 200 1.68 16.06 -9.92
C ASP A 200 2.15 17.44 -9.41
N GLN A 201 1.63 17.89 -8.27
CA GLN A 201 2.09 19.13 -7.63
C GLN A 201 3.48 18.99 -7.01
N TRP A 202 3.90 17.74 -6.73
CA TRP A 202 5.23 17.37 -6.25
C TRP A 202 6.20 17.02 -7.39
N ASP A 203 5.82 17.18 -8.66
CA ASP A 203 6.66 16.81 -9.80
C ASP A 203 8.01 17.56 -9.78
N PRO A 204 9.16 16.84 -9.74
CA PRO A 204 10.47 17.47 -9.73
C PRO A 204 10.77 18.38 -10.93
N ARG A 205 10.07 18.22 -12.06
CA ARG A 205 10.19 19.12 -13.22
C ARG A 205 9.78 20.56 -12.90
N LEU A 206 8.99 20.76 -11.84
CA LEU A 206 8.57 22.07 -11.36
C LEU A 206 9.63 22.78 -10.52
N LYS A 207 10.77 22.14 -10.18
CA LYS A 207 11.88 22.72 -9.39
C LYS A 207 12.26 24.14 -9.84
N LYS A 208 12.30 24.38 -11.15
CA LYS A 208 12.67 25.68 -11.75
C LYS A 208 11.81 26.85 -11.29
N LEU A 209 10.62 26.59 -10.74
CA LEU A 209 9.72 27.59 -10.16
C LEU A 209 10.14 28.01 -8.74
N GLY A 210 11.19 27.42 -8.17
CA GLY A 210 11.68 27.75 -6.83
C GLY A 210 10.59 27.56 -5.78
N GLY A 211 10.44 28.55 -4.89
CA GLY A 211 9.41 28.59 -3.84
C GLY A 211 7.96 28.63 -4.34
N ARG A 212 7.72 28.67 -5.66
CA ARG A 212 6.39 28.53 -6.27
C ARG A 212 6.03 27.09 -6.66
N SER A 213 6.85 26.11 -6.28
CA SER A 213 6.53 24.67 -6.39
C SER A 213 6.89 23.95 -5.09
N LEU A 214 6.20 22.87 -4.75
CA LEU A 214 6.43 22.13 -3.50
C LEU A 214 7.84 21.50 -3.47
N PHE A 215 8.26 20.91 -4.59
CA PHE A 215 9.61 20.36 -4.72
C PHE A 215 10.68 21.46 -4.68
N GLY A 216 10.48 22.57 -5.40
CA GLY A 216 11.42 23.70 -5.39
C GLY A 216 11.53 24.39 -4.01
N ALA A 217 10.42 24.56 -3.30
CA ALA A 217 10.39 25.05 -1.92
C ALA A 217 11.18 24.13 -0.98
N THR A 218 11.00 22.81 -1.11
CA THR A 218 11.76 21.81 -0.33
C THR A 218 13.26 21.89 -0.61
N VAL A 219 13.67 21.98 -1.88
CA VAL A 219 15.09 22.14 -2.27
C VAL A 219 15.67 23.45 -1.72
N ARG A 220 14.92 24.55 -1.78
CA ARG A 220 15.34 25.85 -1.20
C ARG A 220 15.59 25.72 0.30
N ARG A 221 14.67 25.09 1.04
CA ARG A 221 14.79 24.85 2.49
C ARG A 221 15.96 23.92 2.82
N PHE A 222 16.21 22.90 2.01
CA PHE A 222 17.40 22.03 2.10
C PHE A 222 18.71 22.81 1.93
N VAL A 223 18.83 23.62 0.88
CA VAL A 223 20.03 24.45 0.62
C VAL A 223 20.23 25.47 1.74
N LYS A 224 19.16 26.12 2.20
CA LYS A 224 19.20 27.09 3.30
C LYS A 224 19.82 26.46 4.55
N ASN A 225 19.44 25.22 4.87
CA ASN A 225 19.94 24.44 6.01
C ASN A 225 21.29 23.72 5.75
N GLY A 226 22.11 24.23 4.82
CA GLY A 226 23.48 23.75 4.62
C GLY A 226 23.61 22.52 3.71
N GLY A 227 22.52 22.09 3.06
CA GLY A 227 22.57 21.10 1.99
C GLY A 227 22.97 19.69 2.45
N LYS A 228 22.62 19.30 3.68
CA LYS A 228 22.82 17.94 4.20
C LYS A 228 21.66 17.51 5.08
N VAL A 229 21.19 16.27 4.89
CA VAL A 229 20.14 15.63 5.70
C VAL A 229 20.42 14.14 5.86
N ALA A 230 19.84 13.53 6.88
CA ALA A 230 19.91 12.10 7.18
C ALA A 230 18.94 11.26 6.33
N GLY A 231 17.85 11.86 5.87
CA GLY A 231 16.83 11.18 5.06
C GLY A 231 15.56 11.99 4.85
N VAL A 232 14.58 11.34 4.21
CA VAL A 232 13.24 11.91 3.95
C VAL A 232 12.19 11.02 4.58
N ILE A 233 11.27 11.64 5.31
CA ILE A 233 10.04 11.02 5.81
C ILE A 233 8.87 11.56 4.99
N TRP A 234 8.07 10.65 4.44
CA TRP A 234 7.09 10.97 3.41
C TRP A 234 5.71 10.36 3.70
N TYR A 235 4.66 11.18 3.71
CA TYR A 235 3.29 10.67 3.77
C TYR A 235 2.41 11.39 2.74
N GLN A 236 2.18 10.72 1.62
CA GLN A 236 1.37 11.19 0.51
C GLN A 236 0.68 9.99 -0.17
N GLY A 237 -0.45 10.22 -0.82
CA GLY A 237 -1.04 9.28 -1.77
C GLY A 237 -2.56 9.38 -1.86
N CYS A 238 -3.21 9.98 -0.86
CA CYS A 238 -4.67 10.02 -0.81
C CYS A 238 -5.29 10.80 -1.98
N SER A 239 -4.61 11.83 -2.49
CA SER A 239 -5.08 12.59 -3.67
C SER A 239 -4.78 11.92 -5.02
N ASP A 240 -4.11 10.76 -5.02
CA ASP A 240 -3.75 10.01 -6.22
C ASP A 240 -4.58 8.73 -6.41
N THR A 241 -5.63 8.53 -5.60
CA THR A 241 -6.52 7.36 -5.65
C THR A 241 -7.67 7.53 -6.65
N GLY A 242 -7.40 8.21 -7.77
CA GLY A 242 -8.32 8.32 -8.91
C GLY A 242 -7.98 7.32 -10.03
N PRO A 243 -8.91 7.03 -10.95
CA PRO A 243 -8.75 6.00 -11.98
C PRO A 243 -7.49 6.18 -12.84
N GLU A 244 -7.12 7.41 -13.18
CA GLU A 244 -5.92 7.67 -13.98
C GLU A 244 -4.67 7.90 -13.13
N ALA A 245 -4.81 8.56 -11.97
CA ALA A 245 -3.68 8.89 -11.11
C ALA A 245 -3.04 7.63 -10.50
N CYS A 246 -3.86 6.65 -10.08
CA CYS A 246 -3.36 5.42 -9.47
C CYS A 246 -2.47 4.62 -10.43
N LYS A 247 -2.78 4.58 -11.75
CA LYS A 247 -2.02 3.83 -12.76
C LYS A 247 -0.54 4.21 -12.85
N VAL A 248 -0.19 5.42 -12.43
CA VAL A 248 1.16 5.99 -12.59
C VAL A 248 1.83 6.33 -11.25
N TYR A 249 1.22 5.99 -10.11
CA TYR A 249 1.73 6.36 -8.79
C TYR A 249 3.16 5.84 -8.54
N THR A 250 3.41 4.56 -8.81
CA THR A 250 4.76 3.95 -8.69
C THR A 250 5.80 4.68 -9.54
N LEU A 251 5.45 5.04 -10.77
CA LEU A 251 6.35 5.78 -11.67
C LEU A 251 6.68 7.16 -11.13
N LYS A 252 5.68 7.89 -10.61
CA LYS A 252 5.86 9.22 -10.00
C LYS A 252 6.74 9.13 -8.75
N MET A 253 6.53 8.13 -7.89
CA MET A 253 7.38 7.90 -6.71
C MET A 253 8.83 7.61 -7.08
N LYS A 254 9.10 6.75 -8.08
CA LYS A 254 10.47 6.49 -8.56
C LYS A 254 11.16 7.77 -9.02
N ARG A 255 10.45 8.63 -9.75
CA ARG A 255 10.97 9.93 -10.21
C ARG A 255 11.24 10.88 -9.06
N LEU A 256 10.32 10.98 -8.10
CA LEU A 256 10.46 11.84 -6.92
C LEU A 256 11.67 11.45 -6.08
N VAL A 257 11.80 10.17 -5.72
CA VAL A 257 12.92 9.66 -4.91
C VAL A 257 14.26 9.87 -5.64
N ALA A 258 14.32 9.56 -6.94
CA ALA A 258 15.53 9.80 -7.74
C ALA A 258 15.91 11.29 -7.79
N ALA A 259 14.92 12.18 -7.88
CA ALA A 259 15.16 13.62 -7.88
C ALA A 259 15.68 14.10 -6.52
N PHE A 260 15.08 13.68 -5.39
CA PHE A 260 15.61 14.01 -4.06
C PHE A 260 17.06 13.55 -3.89
N ARG A 261 17.35 12.30 -4.25
CA ARG A 261 18.72 11.73 -4.19
C ARG A 261 19.72 12.54 -5.01
N LYS A 262 19.33 12.94 -6.22
CA LYS A 262 20.15 13.76 -7.11
C LYS A 262 20.38 15.16 -6.52
N GLU A 263 19.31 15.84 -6.11
CA GLU A 263 19.38 17.21 -5.58
C GLU A 263 20.13 17.29 -4.27
N PHE A 264 20.03 16.25 -3.43
CA PHE A 264 20.69 16.23 -2.13
C PHE A 264 22.10 15.63 -2.19
N GLY A 265 22.54 15.16 -3.36
CA GLY A 265 23.88 14.61 -3.55
C GLY A 265 24.11 13.27 -2.84
N ASP A 266 23.06 12.51 -2.54
CA ASP A 266 23.15 11.19 -1.90
C ASP A 266 22.31 10.17 -2.69
N SER A 267 22.96 9.34 -3.50
CA SER A 267 22.32 8.28 -4.31
C SER A 267 21.69 7.16 -3.46
N ARG A 268 22.03 7.09 -2.17
CA ARG A 268 21.54 6.12 -1.20
C ARG A 268 20.80 6.82 -0.04
N LEU A 269 20.25 8.01 -0.28
CA LEU A 269 19.46 8.74 0.72
C LEU A 269 18.31 7.84 1.21
N PRO A 270 18.22 7.58 2.53
CA PRO A 270 17.12 6.83 3.11
C PRO A 270 15.78 7.55 2.89
N PHE A 271 14.78 6.77 2.47
CA PHE A 271 13.42 7.25 2.29
C PHE A 271 12.47 6.36 3.09
N VAL A 272 11.75 6.92 4.06
CA VAL A 272 10.75 6.16 4.83
C VAL A 272 9.40 6.80 4.59
N MET A 273 8.45 6.01 4.10
CA MET A 273 7.13 6.51 3.78
C MET A 273 6.03 5.75 4.47
N VAL A 274 4.83 6.30 4.42
CA VAL A 274 3.61 5.71 4.98
C VAL A 274 2.79 5.08 3.86
N GLN A 275 2.34 3.84 4.06
CA GLN A 275 1.22 3.30 3.28
C GLN A 275 -0.06 3.92 3.84
N ILE A 276 -0.82 4.59 2.99
CA ILE A 276 -1.96 5.41 3.42
C ILE A 276 -2.96 4.60 4.25
N ALA A 277 -3.55 5.24 5.27
CA ALA A 277 -4.60 4.68 6.12
C ALA A 277 -5.89 4.39 5.32
N ARG A 278 -6.96 4.00 6.02
CA ARG A 278 -8.30 3.83 5.43
C ARG A 278 -8.96 5.18 5.11
N VAL A 279 -10.04 5.15 4.31
CA VAL A 279 -10.87 6.32 3.98
C VAL A 279 -12.35 5.94 4.10
N VAL A 280 -13.18 6.80 4.67
CA VAL A 280 -14.63 6.55 4.71
C VAL A 280 -15.28 7.22 3.50
N ALA A 281 -15.61 6.44 2.48
CA ALA A 281 -16.20 6.93 1.22
C ALA A 281 -17.19 5.91 0.64
N SER A 282 -18.10 6.37 -0.23
CA SER A 282 -19.02 5.50 -0.99
C SER A 282 -18.62 5.38 -2.47
N GLY A 283 -18.94 4.25 -3.11
CA GLY A 283 -18.81 4.05 -4.57
C GLY A 283 -17.47 3.46 -5.07
N THR A 284 -17.29 3.46 -6.39
CA THR A 284 -16.17 2.83 -7.15
C THR A 284 -14.79 3.44 -6.89
N ALA A 285 -14.73 4.59 -6.20
CA ALA A 285 -13.49 5.17 -5.68
C ALA A 285 -12.71 4.20 -4.76
N SER A 286 -13.36 3.12 -4.29
CA SER A 286 -12.80 2.16 -3.36
C SER A 286 -11.64 1.34 -3.88
N ARG A 287 -11.70 0.84 -5.13
CA ARG A 287 -10.64 0.00 -5.70
C ARG A 287 -9.32 0.76 -5.88
N PHE A 288 -9.41 2.02 -6.30
CA PHE A 288 -8.22 2.83 -6.58
C PHE A 288 -7.45 3.21 -5.30
N TRP A 289 -8.13 3.22 -4.14
CA TRP A 289 -7.48 3.40 -2.85
C TRP A 289 -6.56 2.23 -2.52
N ASN A 290 -7.09 1.00 -2.61
CA ASN A 290 -6.27 -0.20 -2.41
C ASN A 290 -5.20 -0.37 -3.50
N ASP A 291 -5.46 0.03 -4.76
CA ASP A 291 -4.44 0.04 -5.83
C ASP A 291 -3.23 0.93 -5.46
N VAL A 292 -3.44 2.07 -4.82
CA VAL A 292 -2.35 2.93 -4.32
C VAL A 292 -1.67 2.29 -3.10
N GLN A 293 -2.43 1.74 -2.14
CA GLN A 293 -1.85 1.06 -0.99
C GLN A 293 -0.97 -0.13 -1.39
N GLU A 294 -1.40 -0.94 -2.36
CA GLU A 294 -0.65 -2.08 -2.88
C GLU A 294 0.61 -1.61 -3.64
N GLN A 295 0.50 -0.55 -4.44
CA GLN A 295 1.69 0.07 -5.04
C GLN A 295 2.68 0.54 -3.97
N GLN A 296 2.20 1.22 -2.93
CA GLN A 296 3.03 1.67 -1.81
C GLN A 296 3.73 0.49 -1.14
N ARG A 297 3.01 -0.60 -0.82
CA ARG A 297 3.58 -1.81 -0.23
C ARG A 297 4.77 -2.36 -1.04
N ARG A 298 4.68 -2.28 -2.37
CA ARG A 298 5.66 -2.85 -3.30
C ARG A 298 6.78 -1.89 -3.69
N LEU A 299 6.74 -0.62 -3.30
CA LEU A 299 7.81 0.35 -3.60
C LEU A 299 9.21 -0.11 -3.14
N PRO A 300 9.38 -0.76 -1.97
CA PRO A 300 10.68 -1.31 -1.56
C PRO A 300 11.26 -2.37 -2.52
N GLU A 301 10.42 -3.04 -3.32
CA GLU A 301 10.86 -4.03 -4.32
C GLU A 301 11.56 -3.35 -5.52
N VAL A 302 11.27 -2.07 -5.77
CA VAL A 302 11.69 -1.35 -6.99
C VAL A 302 12.46 -0.06 -6.72
N ILE A 303 12.59 0.36 -5.46
CA ILE A 303 13.37 1.51 -5.01
C ILE A 303 14.27 1.07 -3.86
N ASP A 304 15.60 1.01 -4.10
CA ASP A 304 16.57 0.69 -3.06
C ASP A 304 16.50 1.70 -1.91
N ARG A 305 16.80 1.25 -0.68
CA ARG A 305 16.77 2.04 0.56
C ARG A 305 15.47 2.84 0.77
N LEU A 306 14.34 2.18 0.55
CA LEU A 306 13.02 2.68 0.88
C LEU A 306 12.30 1.72 1.84
N ALA A 307 11.68 2.26 2.89
CA ALA A 307 10.81 1.49 3.80
C ALA A 307 9.40 2.09 3.81
N VAL A 308 8.40 1.24 4.08
CA VAL A 308 6.99 1.62 4.08
C VAL A 308 6.34 1.20 5.38
N VAL A 309 5.71 2.14 6.07
CA VAL A 309 5.03 1.92 7.36
C VAL A 309 3.51 1.94 7.14
N PRO A 310 2.80 0.84 7.44
CA PRO A 310 1.34 0.81 7.33
C PRO A 310 0.63 1.65 8.40
N ALA A 311 -0.46 2.30 8.01
CA ALA A 311 -1.29 3.13 8.88
C ALA A 311 -2.77 2.65 8.95
N ILE A 312 -3.08 1.47 8.44
CA ILE A 312 -4.47 1.00 8.24
C ILE A 312 -5.26 0.80 9.54
N ASP A 313 -4.58 0.42 10.62
CA ASP A 313 -5.15 0.15 11.94
C ASP A 313 -5.35 1.42 12.78
N LEU A 314 -4.85 2.56 12.32
CA LEU A 314 -4.89 3.80 13.08
C LEU A 314 -6.28 4.43 12.99
N GLU A 315 -6.73 5.04 14.09
CA GLU A 315 -7.97 5.78 14.15
C GLU A 315 -7.89 7.06 13.31
N ILE A 316 -9.05 7.49 12.80
CA ILE A 316 -9.21 8.70 12.00
C ILE A 316 -10.19 9.65 12.69
N ASP A 317 -9.92 10.95 12.64
CA ASP A 317 -10.76 11.99 13.28
C ASP A 317 -11.84 12.54 12.34
N ASP A 318 -11.71 12.26 11.06
CA ASP A 318 -12.70 12.50 10.02
C ASP A 318 -12.64 11.37 8.99
N LEU A 319 -13.17 11.59 7.80
CA LEU A 319 -13.25 10.55 6.77
C LEU A 319 -11.88 10.11 6.22
N ILE A 320 -10.76 10.77 6.54
CA ILE A 320 -9.46 10.50 5.88
C ILE A 320 -8.20 10.82 6.71
N HIS A 321 -8.31 11.65 7.76
CA HIS A 321 -7.16 12.10 8.55
C HIS A 321 -6.95 11.27 9.80
N ILE A 322 -5.72 10.79 10.00
CA ILE A 322 -5.32 10.05 11.20
C ILE A 322 -5.44 10.95 12.42
N GLY A 323 -6.05 10.41 13.47
CA GLY A 323 -6.25 11.12 14.72
C GLY A 323 -4.98 11.35 15.52
N GLY A 324 -5.04 12.30 16.47
CA GLY A 324 -3.84 12.74 17.21
C GLY A 324 -3.11 11.64 17.96
N PHE A 325 -3.82 10.65 18.52
CA PHE A 325 -3.21 9.45 19.13
C PHE A 325 -2.55 8.53 18.07
N GLY A 326 -3.22 8.32 16.94
CA GLY A 326 -2.68 7.54 15.82
C GLY A 326 -1.39 8.15 15.26
N GLN A 327 -1.29 9.47 15.21
CA GLN A 327 -0.08 10.18 14.77
C GLN A 327 1.13 9.96 15.71
N ILE A 328 0.91 9.80 17.02
CA ILE A 328 1.96 9.45 17.98
C ILE A 328 2.51 8.05 17.68
N ARG A 329 1.61 7.08 17.52
CA ARG A 329 1.95 5.69 17.17
C ARG A 329 2.68 5.65 15.82
N LEU A 330 2.18 6.38 14.83
CA LEU A 330 2.79 6.46 13.50
C LEU A 330 4.20 7.05 13.54
N GLY A 331 4.43 8.14 14.28
CA GLY A 331 5.77 8.73 14.40
C GLY A 331 6.79 7.77 15.04
N LYS A 332 6.38 7.01 16.05
CA LYS A 332 7.22 5.92 16.63
C LYS A 332 7.54 4.85 15.59
N ARG A 333 6.53 4.34 14.87
CA ARG A 333 6.72 3.33 13.81
C ARG A 333 7.65 3.82 12.69
N LEU A 334 7.54 5.10 12.30
CA LEU A 334 8.43 5.73 11.32
C LEU A 334 9.87 5.80 11.81
N ALA A 335 10.09 6.12 13.09
CA ALA A 335 11.43 6.18 13.69
C ALA A 335 12.07 4.78 13.76
N GLU A 336 11.30 3.77 14.17
CA GLU A 336 11.77 2.37 14.18
C GLU A 336 12.11 1.88 12.76
N ALA A 337 11.23 2.12 11.78
CA ALA A 337 11.50 1.77 10.39
C ALA A 337 12.74 2.50 9.83
N THR A 338 12.92 3.77 10.21
CA THR A 338 14.10 4.57 9.85
C THR A 338 15.37 3.98 10.46
N ALA A 339 15.34 3.65 11.74
CA ALA A 339 16.47 3.06 12.44
C ALA A 339 16.86 1.70 11.83
N ALA A 340 15.88 0.85 11.49
CA ALA A 340 16.13 -0.42 10.80
C ALA A 340 16.72 -0.23 9.40
N LEU A 341 16.19 0.70 8.59
CA LEU A 341 16.65 0.97 7.22
C LEU A 341 18.07 1.59 7.18
N THR A 342 18.42 2.37 8.20
CA THR A 342 19.69 3.10 8.28
C THR A 342 20.77 2.35 9.06
N GLY A 343 20.38 1.40 9.92
CA GLY A 343 21.27 0.75 10.87
C GLY A 343 21.68 1.66 12.03
N MET A 344 20.93 2.72 12.31
CA MET A 344 21.24 3.70 13.37
C MET A 344 20.95 3.20 14.78
N ALA A 345 20.12 2.16 14.93
CA ALA A 345 19.87 1.49 16.20
C ALA A 345 19.96 -0.03 16.03
N LYS A 346 20.38 -0.72 17.09
CA LYS A 346 20.41 -2.19 17.15
C LYS A 346 19.03 -2.74 17.49
N ASP A 347 18.81 -4.00 17.14
CA ASP A 347 17.62 -4.78 17.54
C ASP A 347 16.27 -4.21 17.08
N VAL A 348 16.28 -3.31 16.09
CA VAL A 348 15.07 -2.81 15.43
C VAL A 348 14.84 -3.56 14.13
N LYS A 349 13.65 -4.17 13.98
CA LYS A 349 13.28 -4.91 12.77
C LYS A 349 12.63 -3.99 11.72
N PRO A 350 12.76 -4.32 10.41
CA PRO A 350 11.98 -3.67 9.36
C PRO A 350 10.46 -3.77 9.61
N PRO A 351 9.64 -2.95 8.92
CA PRO A 351 8.18 -3.12 8.90
C PRO A 351 7.76 -4.55 8.54
N ILE A 352 6.61 -4.99 9.07
CA ILE A 352 6.08 -6.34 8.81
C ILE A 352 5.80 -6.49 7.31
N ALA A 353 6.21 -7.63 6.73
CA ALA A 353 6.04 -7.92 5.31
C ALA A 353 5.37 -9.27 5.10
N VAL A 354 4.52 -9.39 4.08
CA VAL A 354 3.94 -10.69 3.69
C VAL A 354 5.06 -11.58 3.15
N LYS A 355 5.26 -12.74 3.75
CA LYS A 355 6.27 -13.72 3.32
C LYS A 355 5.71 -14.72 2.32
N GLY A 356 4.48 -15.17 2.55
CA GLY A 356 3.84 -16.14 1.68
C GLY A 356 2.57 -16.68 2.28
N MET A 357 1.88 -17.49 1.50
CA MET A 357 0.62 -18.10 1.88
C MET A 357 0.68 -19.61 1.64
N LYS A 358 0.05 -20.38 2.52
CA LYS A 358 -0.13 -21.83 2.37
C LYS A 358 -1.59 -22.17 2.57
N MET A 359 -2.14 -22.94 1.65
CA MET A 359 -3.49 -23.47 1.74
C MET A 359 -3.49 -24.87 2.37
N GLY A 360 -4.58 -25.20 3.04
CA GLY A 360 -4.95 -26.57 3.35
C GLY A 360 -6.47 -26.71 3.52
N PRO A 361 -6.95 -27.93 3.78
CA PRO A 361 -8.39 -28.19 3.90
C PRO A 361 -9.04 -27.30 4.97
N GLY A 362 -9.95 -26.41 4.55
CA GLY A 362 -10.68 -25.49 5.43
C GLY A 362 -9.85 -24.36 6.05
N PHE A 363 -8.65 -24.08 5.54
CA PHE A 363 -7.87 -22.92 6.00
C PHE A 363 -6.92 -22.32 4.95
N VAL A 364 -6.66 -21.03 5.12
CA VAL A 364 -5.58 -20.29 4.44
C VAL A 364 -4.65 -19.72 5.50
N ARG A 365 -3.37 -20.05 5.44
CA ARG A 365 -2.33 -19.55 6.35
C ARG A 365 -1.50 -18.48 5.65
N VAL A 366 -1.44 -17.29 6.24
CA VAL A 366 -0.63 -16.17 5.76
C VAL A 366 0.54 -15.98 6.73
N ARG A 367 1.77 -16.06 6.22
CA ARG A 367 3.00 -15.89 7.01
C ARG A 367 3.58 -14.51 6.79
N PHE A 368 4.09 -13.90 7.86
CA PHE A 368 4.71 -12.59 7.85
C PHE A 368 6.18 -12.65 8.27
N ASP A 369 7.03 -11.90 7.57
CA ASP A 369 8.41 -11.63 7.97
C ASP A 369 8.47 -10.43 8.94
N HIS A 370 9.59 -10.35 9.66
CA HIS A 370 9.95 -9.26 10.55
C HIS A 370 9.08 -9.02 11.78
N VAL A 371 8.09 -9.86 12.09
CA VAL A 371 7.28 -9.77 13.33
C VAL A 371 8.16 -9.69 14.59
N VAL A 372 7.85 -8.78 15.50
CA VAL A 372 8.46 -8.67 16.84
C VAL A 372 7.54 -9.38 17.83
N GLY A 373 8.07 -10.37 18.53
CA GLY A 373 7.25 -11.24 19.38
C GLY A 373 6.30 -12.09 18.54
N LYS A 374 5.01 -11.78 18.61
CA LYS A 374 3.92 -12.46 17.87
C LYS A 374 2.88 -11.46 17.37
N LEU A 375 2.04 -11.91 16.44
CA LEU A 375 0.83 -11.19 16.04
C LEU A 375 -0.19 -11.21 17.17
N ILE A 376 -0.82 -10.07 17.39
CA ILE A 376 -1.86 -9.83 18.39
C ILE A 376 -2.98 -8.99 17.75
N ALA A 377 -4.16 -9.01 18.37
CA ALA A 377 -5.26 -8.14 17.99
C ALA A 377 -6.00 -7.66 19.23
N ALA A 378 -6.44 -6.40 19.21
CA ALA A 378 -7.39 -5.90 20.19
C ALA A 378 -8.78 -6.43 19.84
N GLY A 379 -9.26 -7.42 20.59
CA GLY A 379 -10.53 -8.10 20.31
C GLY A 379 -10.40 -9.20 19.25
N ARG A 380 -11.47 -9.41 18.44
CA ARG A 380 -11.47 -10.42 17.38
C ARG A 380 -10.53 -9.99 16.25
N PRO A 381 -9.51 -10.79 15.87
CA PRO A 381 -8.68 -10.48 14.71
C PRO A 381 -9.53 -10.33 13.46
N SER A 382 -9.29 -9.27 12.70
CA SER A 382 -10.10 -8.86 11.54
C SER A 382 -9.23 -8.21 10.46
N GLY A 383 -9.83 -7.97 9.29
CA GLY A 383 -9.23 -7.24 8.18
C GLY A 383 -8.84 -8.10 6.98
N PHE A 384 -8.97 -9.44 7.09
CA PHE A 384 -8.76 -10.33 5.96
C PHE A 384 -10.05 -10.58 5.19
N ASP A 385 -9.95 -10.54 3.87
CA ASP A 385 -11.04 -10.83 2.95
C ASP A 385 -10.59 -11.84 1.88
N LEU A 386 -11.54 -12.61 1.37
CA LEU A 386 -11.38 -13.42 0.17
C LEU A 386 -12.21 -12.80 -0.95
N SER A 387 -11.65 -12.73 -2.14
CA SER A 387 -12.39 -12.40 -3.35
C SER A 387 -12.13 -13.43 -4.44
N ASP A 388 -12.99 -13.48 -5.45
CA ASP A 388 -12.62 -14.10 -6.72
C ASP A 388 -11.65 -13.20 -7.53
N LEU A 389 -11.25 -13.64 -8.72
CA LEU A 389 -10.40 -12.85 -9.64
C LEU A 389 -11.10 -11.63 -10.25
N ARG A 390 -12.42 -11.50 -10.07
CA ARG A 390 -13.24 -10.34 -10.48
C ARG A 390 -13.46 -9.37 -9.32
N TYR A 391 -12.79 -9.57 -8.18
CA TYR A 391 -12.88 -8.73 -6.99
C TYR A 391 -14.24 -8.82 -6.27
N GLU A 392 -15.04 -9.84 -6.57
CA GLU A 392 -16.29 -10.16 -5.86
C GLU A 392 -15.96 -10.83 -4.52
N ALA A 393 -16.52 -10.32 -3.42
CA ALA A 393 -16.24 -10.82 -2.08
C ALA A 393 -16.80 -12.24 -1.88
N ILE A 394 -16.01 -13.11 -1.26
CA ILE A 394 -16.37 -14.50 -0.92
C ILE A 394 -16.44 -14.63 0.60
N PRO A 395 -17.63 -14.46 1.22
CA PRO A 395 -17.81 -14.47 2.66
C PRO A 395 -17.71 -15.88 3.22
N SER A 396 -16.48 -16.35 3.40
CA SER A 396 -16.19 -17.72 3.84
C SER A 396 -15.26 -17.80 5.05
N ILE A 397 -14.57 -16.71 5.41
CA ILE A 397 -13.73 -16.66 6.61
C ILE A 397 -14.64 -16.55 7.84
N PHE A 398 -14.67 -17.59 8.68
CA PHE A 398 -15.48 -17.58 9.91
C PHE A 398 -14.63 -17.39 11.18
N ARG A 399 -13.33 -17.65 11.14
CA ARG A 399 -12.41 -17.45 12.27
C ARG A 399 -11.00 -17.13 11.79
N ILE A 400 -10.28 -16.32 12.56
CA ILE A 400 -8.86 -16.00 12.31
C ILE A 400 -8.09 -16.33 13.58
N ASP A 401 -7.19 -17.31 13.48
CA ASP A 401 -6.29 -17.70 14.58
C ASP A 401 -4.93 -17.04 14.35
N LEU A 402 -4.36 -16.35 15.36
CA LEU A 402 -3.02 -15.76 15.29
C LEU A 402 -2.00 -16.69 15.96
N GLU A 403 -1.05 -17.19 15.18
CA GLU A 403 -0.06 -18.20 15.61
C GLU A 403 1.36 -17.68 15.34
N GLY A 404 1.99 -17.07 16.34
CA GLY A 404 3.35 -16.52 16.20
C GLY A 404 3.39 -15.42 15.15
N ASN A 405 4.04 -15.66 14.01
CA ASN A 405 4.11 -14.72 12.87
C ASN A 405 3.14 -15.07 11.73
N GLU A 406 2.10 -15.85 12.01
CA GLU A 406 1.15 -16.33 11.02
C GLU A 406 -0.30 -15.99 11.41
N ALA A 407 -1.12 -15.68 10.42
CA ALA A 407 -2.57 -15.60 10.54
C ALA A 407 -3.20 -16.78 9.81
N VAL A 408 -4.05 -17.54 10.50
CA VAL A 408 -4.74 -18.72 9.98
C VAL A 408 -6.21 -18.40 9.80
N LEU A 409 -6.60 -18.17 8.55
CA LEU A 409 -7.97 -17.89 8.13
C LEU A 409 -8.73 -19.22 8.01
N ARG A 410 -9.63 -19.50 8.95
CA ARG A 410 -10.53 -20.66 8.90
C ARG A 410 -11.68 -20.35 7.95
N THR A 411 -11.86 -21.22 6.97
CA THR A 411 -12.84 -21.03 5.90
C THR A 411 -13.65 -22.30 5.65
N CYS A 412 -14.90 -22.15 5.18
CA CYS A 412 -15.73 -23.27 4.74
C CYS A 412 -15.39 -23.76 3.32
N LEU A 413 -14.40 -23.14 2.65
CA LEU A 413 -13.98 -23.50 1.30
C LEU A 413 -13.23 -24.84 1.28
N GLN A 414 -13.48 -25.63 0.23
CA GLN A 414 -12.77 -26.87 -0.06
C GLN A 414 -11.63 -26.62 -1.07
N ASP A 415 -10.63 -27.52 -1.12
CA ASP A 415 -9.40 -27.33 -1.93
C ASP A 415 -9.66 -27.00 -3.41
N GLY A 416 -10.77 -27.47 -3.99
CA GLY A 416 -11.16 -27.22 -5.39
C GLY A 416 -11.74 -25.83 -5.68
N ASP A 417 -12.22 -25.11 -4.65
CA ASP A 417 -12.91 -23.82 -4.79
C ASP A 417 -11.96 -22.62 -4.75
N ILE A 418 -10.71 -22.84 -4.33
CA ILE A 418 -9.83 -21.77 -3.86
C ILE A 418 -8.84 -21.29 -4.94
N SER A 419 -8.63 -22.06 -6.01
CA SER A 419 -7.65 -21.76 -7.07
C SER A 419 -7.91 -20.45 -7.85
N ASN A 420 -9.10 -19.87 -7.70
CA ASN A 420 -9.50 -18.59 -8.31
C ASN A 420 -9.80 -17.51 -7.29
N LEU A 421 -9.33 -17.71 -6.06
CA LEU A 421 -9.53 -16.75 -5.01
C LEU A 421 -8.25 -15.96 -4.77
N ALA A 422 -8.41 -14.78 -4.22
CA ALA A 422 -7.32 -13.96 -3.73
C ALA A 422 -7.57 -13.61 -2.26
N VAL A 423 -6.49 -13.57 -1.49
CA VAL A 423 -6.50 -13.03 -0.13
C VAL A 423 -6.17 -11.55 -0.20
N HIS A 424 -6.88 -10.79 0.61
CA HIS A 424 -6.59 -9.40 0.90
C HIS A 424 -6.44 -9.21 2.40
N TYR A 425 -5.73 -8.15 2.78
CA TYR A 425 -5.80 -7.57 4.10
C TYR A 425 -6.02 -6.07 3.98
N GLY A 426 -7.03 -5.52 4.66
CA GLY A 426 -7.44 -4.12 4.56
C GLY A 426 -8.14 -3.80 3.23
N TYR A 427 -8.97 -4.71 2.73
CA TYR A 427 -9.69 -4.53 1.47
C TYR A 427 -10.87 -3.57 1.58
N GLY A 428 -11.05 -2.74 0.56
CA GLY A 428 -12.07 -1.69 0.55
C GLY A 428 -11.61 -0.40 1.22
N VAL A 429 -12.59 0.47 1.48
CA VAL A 429 -12.37 1.86 1.90
C VAL A 429 -12.37 2.01 3.42
N ASP A 430 -13.30 1.38 4.12
CA ASP A 430 -13.41 1.42 5.58
C ASP A 430 -13.28 0.03 6.24
N PRO A 431 -12.17 -0.70 6.01
CA PRO A 431 -11.97 -2.00 6.64
C PRO A 431 -11.64 -1.85 8.13
N TYR A 432 -12.16 -2.75 8.96
CA TYR A 432 -11.74 -2.89 10.34
C TYR A 432 -10.50 -3.79 10.44
N CYS A 433 -9.33 -3.15 10.58
CA CYS A 433 -8.03 -3.79 10.73
C CYS A 433 -7.48 -3.54 12.14
N ASN A 434 -7.18 -4.59 12.89
CA ASN A 434 -6.75 -4.48 14.29
C ASN A 434 -5.54 -5.38 14.63
N ILE A 435 -4.92 -5.99 13.63
CA ILE A 435 -3.79 -6.89 13.84
C ILE A 435 -2.49 -6.11 13.81
N THR A 436 -1.75 -6.19 14.91
CA THR A 436 -0.41 -5.66 15.07
C THR A 436 0.50 -6.77 15.60
N ASP A 437 1.78 -6.47 15.77
CA ASP A 437 2.64 -7.26 16.64
C ASP A 437 2.81 -6.63 18.04
N GLU A 438 3.57 -7.29 18.90
CA GLU A 438 3.79 -6.84 20.29
C GLU A 438 4.57 -5.51 20.38
N ALA A 439 5.16 -5.01 19.28
CA ALA A 439 5.82 -3.71 19.21
C ALA A 439 4.89 -2.59 18.71
N ASP A 440 3.59 -2.88 18.57
CA ASP A 440 2.60 -2.00 17.96
C ASP A 440 2.92 -1.66 16.50
N ARG A 441 3.29 -2.68 15.70
CA ARG A 441 3.53 -2.52 14.25
C ARG A 441 2.45 -3.24 13.47
N SER A 442 1.79 -2.52 12.58
CA SER A 442 0.64 -3.01 11.82
C SER A 442 1.05 -3.92 10.66
N LEU A 443 0.16 -4.84 10.30
CA LEU A 443 0.26 -5.55 9.03
C LEU A 443 0.09 -4.57 7.85
N PRO A 444 0.81 -4.77 6.73
CA PRO A 444 0.58 -3.97 5.53
C PRO A 444 -0.78 -4.31 4.92
N VAL A 445 -1.45 -3.31 4.35
CA VAL A 445 -2.53 -3.57 3.39
C VAL A 445 -1.90 -4.26 2.19
N PHE A 446 -2.50 -5.35 1.76
CA PHE A 446 -2.06 -6.09 0.58
C PHE A 446 -3.26 -6.73 -0.11
N GLY A 447 -3.05 -7.09 -1.37
CA GLY A 447 -4.00 -7.87 -2.12
C GLY A 447 -4.43 -7.17 -3.41
N PRO A 448 -5.01 -7.91 -4.36
CA PRO A 448 -5.28 -9.36 -4.30
C PRO A 448 -3.98 -10.18 -4.38
N LEU A 449 -3.77 -11.09 -3.43
CA LEU A 449 -2.74 -12.11 -3.52
C LEU A 449 -3.41 -13.44 -3.92
N PRO A 450 -3.18 -13.95 -5.15
CA PRO A 450 -3.82 -15.17 -5.61
C PRO A 450 -3.52 -16.37 -4.72
N LEU A 451 -4.54 -17.20 -4.50
CA LEU A 451 -4.43 -18.50 -3.87
C LEU A 451 -4.24 -19.58 -4.92
N GLY A 452 -3.09 -20.24 -4.88
CA GLY A 452 -2.76 -21.29 -5.85
C GLY A 452 -2.47 -20.74 -7.25
N THR A 453 -2.72 -21.57 -8.26
CA THR A 453 -2.59 -21.16 -9.67
C THR A 453 -3.97 -20.79 -10.21
N PRO A 454 -4.17 -19.56 -10.71
CA PRO A 454 -5.41 -19.16 -11.36
C PRO A 454 -5.86 -20.17 -12.42
N ARG A 455 -7.13 -20.59 -12.35
CA ARG A 455 -7.78 -21.49 -13.30
C ARG A 455 -8.85 -20.73 -14.06
N PRO A 456 -8.72 -20.51 -15.37
CA PRO A 456 -9.73 -19.78 -16.12
C PRO A 456 -11.01 -20.60 -16.18
N ILE A 457 -11.96 -20.30 -15.30
CA ILE A 457 -13.23 -21.03 -15.14
C ILE A 457 -14.39 -20.05 -15.27
N THR A 458 -15.48 -20.49 -15.90
CA THR A 458 -16.72 -19.71 -15.96
C THR A 458 -17.42 -19.73 -14.60
N PRO A 459 -18.31 -18.75 -14.31
CA PRO A 459 -19.35 -18.93 -13.31
C PRO A 459 -20.17 -20.19 -13.59
N PHE A 460 -20.92 -20.65 -12.57
CA PHE A 460 -21.90 -21.71 -12.76
C PHE A 460 -23.00 -21.26 -13.73
N VAL A 461 -23.44 -22.19 -14.56
CA VAL A 461 -24.53 -21.97 -15.51
C VAL A 461 -25.84 -21.91 -14.75
N ARG A 462 -26.44 -20.73 -14.67
CA ARG A 462 -27.74 -20.52 -14.02
C ARG A 462 -28.90 -20.43 -14.99
N THR A 463 -28.65 -20.36 -16.30
CA THR A 463 -29.71 -20.31 -17.32
C THR A 463 -29.50 -21.41 -18.34
N MET A 464 -30.51 -22.25 -18.55
CA MET A 464 -30.48 -23.37 -19.50
C MET A 464 -31.86 -23.57 -20.13
N ARG A 465 -31.91 -24.23 -21.29
CA ARG A 465 -33.16 -24.80 -21.82
C ARG A 465 -33.39 -26.17 -21.17
N ILE A 466 -34.61 -26.45 -20.73
CA ILE A 466 -34.98 -27.69 -20.05
C ILE A 466 -36.19 -28.29 -20.75
N SER A 467 -36.15 -29.60 -20.99
CA SER A 467 -37.30 -30.32 -21.55
C SER A 467 -38.41 -30.49 -20.52
N ASP A 468 -39.62 -30.79 -20.98
CA ASP A 468 -40.62 -31.45 -20.12
C ASP A 468 -40.06 -32.81 -19.64
N ILE A 469 -40.59 -33.35 -18.53
CA ILE A 469 -40.18 -34.66 -18.02
C ILE A 469 -40.60 -35.75 -19.01
N GLN A 470 -39.65 -36.59 -19.41
CA GLN A 470 -39.81 -37.69 -20.36
C GLN A 470 -39.89 -39.04 -19.63
N GLY A 471 -40.33 -40.08 -20.36
CA GLY A 471 -40.28 -41.46 -19.85
C GLY A 471 -38.84 -41.94 -19.60
N SER A 472 -38.66 -42.87 -18.66
CA SER A 472 -37.34 -43.45 -18.36
C SER A 472 -36.62 -43.97 -19.60
N ALA A 473 -35.30 -43.74 -19.63
CA ALA A 473 -34.37 -44.42 -20.54
C ALA A 473 -33.41 -45.35 -19.77
N GLY A 474 -33.81 -45.78 -18.57
CA GLY A 474 -32.99 -46.53 -17.61
C GLY A 474 -31.64 -45.84 -17.35
N LYS A 475 -30.57 -46.62 -17.42
CA LYS A 475 -29.18 -46.13 -17.26
C LYS A 475 -28.62 -45.35 -18.47
N LEU A 476 -29.49 -44.85 -19.34
CA LEU A 476 -29.18 -43.99 -20.51
C LEU A 476 -28.28 -44.60 -21.60
N GLY A 477 -27.93 -45.88 -21.52
CA GLY A 477 -26.99 -46.52 -22.46
C GLY A 477 -27.42 -46.43 -23.93
N LYS A 478 -28.69 -46.72 -24.22
CA LYS A 478 -29.27 -46.69 -25.58
C LYS A 478 -29.82 -45.33 -26.01
N LEU A 479 -29.86 -44.36 -25.10
CA LEU A 479 -30.39 -43.02 -25.39
C LEU A 479 -29.49 -42.31 -26.42
N GLY A 480 -30.07 -41.80 -27.51
CA GLY A 480 -29.40 -40.92 -28.47
C GLY A 480 -29.37 -39.47 -27.98
N CYS A 481 -28.66 -38.59 -28.69
CA CYS A 481 -28.71 -37.15 -28.36
C CYS A 481 -30.13 -36.63 -28.60
N PRO A 482 -30.78 -35.99 -27.61
CA PRO A 482 -32.04 -35.30 -27.81
C PRO A 482 -31.90 -34.21 -28.88
N ASP A 483 -32.90 -34.09 -29.75
CA ASP A 483 -32.98 -33.00 -30.73
C ASP A 483 -33.56 -31.76 -30.05
N THR A 484 -32.73 -30.72 -29.88
CA THR A 484 -33.12 -29.49 -29.20
C THR A 484 -34.07 -28.62 -30.02
N SER A 485 -34.33 -28.98 -31.29
CA SER A 485 -35.35 -28.37 -32.15
C SER A 485 -36.71 -29.08 -32.07
N ASP A 486 -36.77 -30.28 -31.48
CA ASP A 486 -38.03 -31.03 -31.34
C ASP A 486 -38.97 -30.37 -30.32
N ARG A 487 -40.03 -29.77 -30.83
CA ARG A 487 -41.07 -29.11 -30.02
C ARG A 487 -41.79 -30.08 -29.08
N LYS A 488 -41.79 -31.39 -29.36
CA LYS A 488 -42.45 -32.40 -28.52
C LYS A 488 -41.75 -32.60 -27.18
N LEU A 489 -40.46 -32.27 -27.10
CA LEU A 489 -39.70 -32.32 -25.85
C LEU A 489 -40.02 -31.14 -24.91
N GLY A 490 -40.79 -30.14 -25.36
CA GLY A 490 -41.29 -29.08 -24.48
C GLY A 490 -40.22 -28.15 -23.91
N TRP A 491 -39.14 -27.89 -24.67
CA TRP A 491 -38.03 -27.06 -24.24
C TRP A 491 -38.46 -25.66 -23.78
N ARG A 492 -38.11 -25.30 -22.53
CA ARG A 492 -38.33 -23.98 -21.94
C ARG A 492 -37.05 -23.43 -21.35
N ARG A 493 -36.88 -22.10 -21.42
CA ARG A 493 -35.81 -21.42 -20.72
C ARG A 493 -36.12 -21.39 -19.22
N HIS A 494 -35.14 -21.78 -18.41
CA HIS A 494 -35.20 -21.69 -16.97
C HIS A 494 -33.96 -20.96 -16.45
N THR A 495 -34.18 -20.03 -15.51
CA THR A 495 -33.12 -19.36 -14.75
C THR A 495 -33.24 -19.76 -13.29
N PHE A 496 -32.16 -20.31 -12.73
CA PHE A 496 -32.11 -20.82 -11.37
C PHE A 496 -31.61 -19.75 -10.39
N PRO A 497 -32.14 -19.74 -9.14
CA PRO A 497 -31.72 -18.77 -8.13
C PRO A 497 -30.30 -19.04 -7.58
N GLY A 498 -29.80 -20.26 -7.70
CA GLY A 498 -28.47 -20.67 -7.23
C GLY A 498 -27.63 -21.32 -8.34
N ASP A 499 -26.47 -21.82 -7.95
CA ASP A 499 -25.50 -22.46 -8.86
C ASP A 499 -25.91 -23.88 -9.29
N PHE A 500 -26.87 -24.48 -8.57
CA PHE A 500 -27.42 -25.79 -8.86
C PHE A 500 -28.71 -25.67 -9.67
N ALA A 501 -28.76 -26.35 -10.82
CA ALA A 501 -29.95 -26.46 -11.65
C ALA A 501 -30.95 -27.46 -11.03
N GLU A 502 -31.56 -27.06 -9.91
CA GLU A 502 -32.42 -27.92 -9.10
C GLU A 502 -33.79 -28.17 -9.75
N ARG A 503 -34.16 -29.45 -9.85
CA ARG A 503 -35.46 -30.00 -10.32
C ARG A 503 -36.02 -31.05 -9.37
N ARG A 504 -35.54 -31.08 -8.11
CA ARG A 504 -35.88 -32.10 -7.12
C ARG A 504 -37.38 -32.25 -6.93
N ALA A 505 -38.11 -31.15 -6.78
CA ALA A 505 -39.55 -31.20 -6.51
C ALA A 505 -40.30 -31.91 -7.65
N GLU A 506 -39.96 -31.61 -8.89
CA GLU A 506 -40.61 -32.20 -10.05
C GLU A 506 -40.20 -33.66 -10.30
N LEU A 507 -38.94 -34.02 -10.04
CA LEU A 507 -38.46 -35.39 -10.17
C LEU A 507 -39.00 -36.28 -9.05
N ALA A 508 -39.03 -35.79 -7.80
CA ALA A 508 -39.56 -36.53 -6.65
C ALA A 508 -41.08 -36.77 -6.75
N ALA A 509 -41.83 -35.84 -7.36
CA ALA A 509 -43.27 -36.01 -7.61
C ALA A 509 -43.61 -37.18 -8.55
N ARG A 510 -42.61 -37.72 -9.27
CA ARG A 510 -42.75 -38.90 -10.13
C ARG A 510 -42.29 -40.19 -9.45
N ALA A 511 -41.70 -40.13 -8.27
CA ALA A 511 -41.26 -41.32 -7.54
C ALA A 511 -42.44 -42.30 -7.27
N PRO A 512 -42.20 -43.62 -7.30
CA PRO A 512 -40.93 -44.31 -7.57
C PRO A 512 -40.64 -44.50 -9.07
N GLN A 513 -41.45 -43.93 -9.96
CA GLN A 513 -41.24 -44.05 -11.39
C GLN A 513 -39.95 -43.35 -11.80
N ASP A 514 -39.05 -44.10 -12.44
CA ASP A 514 -37.89 -43.51 -13.07
C ASP A 514 -38.35 -42.68 -14.28
N VAL A 515 -37.78 -41.49 -14.42
CA VAL A 515 -38.10 -40.53 -15.48
C VAL A 515 -36.83 -39.84 -15.94
N LEU A 516 -36.91 -39.12 -17.05
CA LEU A 516 -35.75 -38.47 -17.66
C LEU A 516 -36.02 -36.98 -17.85
N ILE A 517 -34.99 -36.16 -17.63
CA ILE A 517 -35.03 -34.74 -17.95
C ILE A 517 -33.79 -34.34 -18.74
N HIS A 518 -33.96 -33.43 -19.68
CA HIS A 518 -32.87 -32.94 -20.53
C HIS A 518 -32.59 -31.46 -20.25
N TYR A 519 -31.30 -31.11 -20.24
CA TYR A 519 -30.79 -29.75 -20.18
C TYR A 519 -30.01 -29.47 -21.47
N ALA A 520 -30.22 -28.30 -22.06
CA ALA A 520 -29.49 -27.84 -23.23
C ALA A 520 -28.92 -26.44 -22.99
N LEU A 521 -27.68 -26.24 -23.44
CA LEU A 521 -26.92 -25.00 -23.29
C LEU A 521 -26.11 -24.72 -24.55
N GLY A 522 -26.26 -23.52 -25.10
CA GLY A 522 -25.36 -23.00 -26.12
C GLY A 522 -24.14 -22.34 -25.50
N PHE A 523 -22.98 -22.44 -26.13
CA PHE A 523 -21.83 -21.60 -25.82
C PHE A 523 -21.02 -21.26 -27.08
N ARG A 524 -20.39 -20.08 -27.07
CA ARG A 524 -19.55 -19.56 -28.15
C ARG A 524 -18.09 -19.53 -27.73
N CYS A 525 -17.22 -19.99 -28.60
CA CYS A 525 -15.78 -19.89 -28.45
C CYS A 525 -15.23 -18.88 -29.48
N ALA A 526 -14.62 -17.78 -29.01
CA ALA A 526 -14.00 -16.79 -29.89
C ALA A 526 -12.80 -17.35 -30.68
N GLU A 527 -12.15 -18.37 -30.12
CA GLU A 527 -11.02 -19.07 -30.73
C GLU A 527 -11.05 -20.55 -30.33
N LYS A 528 -10.27 -21.37 -31.03
CA LYS A 528 -10.11 -22.78 -30.66
C LYS A 528 -9.56 -22.90 -29.24
N MET A 529 -10.24 -23.68 -28.40
CA MET A 529 -9.82 -23.88 -27.02
C MET A 529 -10.06 -25.31 -26.53
N LYS A 530 -9.19 -25.76 -25.62
CA LYS A 530 -9.41 -26.99 -24.85
C LYS A 530 -10.20 -26.63 -23.59
N LEU A 531 -11.26 -27.36 -23.32
CA LEU A 531 -12.16 -27.11 -22.20
C LEU A 531 -12.24 -28.34 -21.31
N ALA A 532 -12.30 -28.15 -20.00
CA ALA A 532 -12.84 -29.12 -19.06
C ALA A 532 -14.24 -28.66 -18.65
N ILE A 533 -15.25 -29.48 -18.96
CA ILE A 533 -16.61 -29.29 -18.48
C ILE A 533 -16.69 -29.95 -17.10
N TRP A 534 -16.95 -29.14 -16.09
CA TRP A 534 -17.18 -29.57 -14.72
C TRP A 534 -18.68 -29.76 -14.53
N LEU A 535 -19.10 -30.99 -14.30
CA LEU A 535 -20.50 -31.41 -14.21
C LEU A 535 -20.72 -32.13 -12.87
N GLY A 536 -21.50 -31.52 -11.98
CA GLY A 536 -22.09 -32.24 -10.84
C GLY A 536 -23.46 -32.75 -11.22
N TYR A 537 -23.82 -33.95 -10.77
CA TYR A 537 -25.07 -34.62 -11.12
C TYR A 537 -25.45 -35.61 -10.02
N ASP A 538 -26.72 -35.98 -9.87
CA ASP A 538 -27.18 -36.89 -8.81
C ASP A 538 -28.10 -38.02 -9.30
N GLY A 539 -27.71 -38.63 -10.41
CA GLY A 539 -28.36 -39.78 -11.02
C GLY A 539 -27.63 -40.20 -12.30
N PRO A 540 -28.08 -41.26 -13.00
CA PRO A 540 -27.49 -41.63 -14.28
C PRO A 540 -27.47 -40.44 -15.23
N VAL A 541 -26.32 -40.13 -15.82
CA VAL A 541 -26.13 -38.94 -16.65
C VAL A 541 -25.45 -39.26 -17.98
N LYS A 542 -25.87 -38.59 -19.04
CA LYS A 542 -25.24 -38.71 -20.36
C LYS A 542 -25.16 -37.35 -21.03
N VAL A 543 -24.03 -37.06 -21.66
CA VAL A 543 -23.71 -35.73 -22.19
C VAL A 543 -23.24 -35.83 -23.62
N TRP A 544 -23.72 -34.90 -24.45
CA TRP A 544 -23.31 -34.71 -25.83
C TRP A 544 -22.86 -33.27 -26.05
N MET A 545 -21.86 -33.12 -26.91
CA MET A 545 -21.44 -31.83 -27.47
C MET A 545 -21.57 -31.93 -28.99
N ASP A 546 -22.33 -31.03 -29.59
CA ASP A 546 -22.62 -31.00 -31.03
C ASP A 546 -23.12 -32.36 -31.56
N GLY A 547 -24.04 -32.97 -30.82
CA GLY A 547 -24.62 -34.29 -31.12
C GLY A 547 -23.70 -35.49 -30.87
N ARG A 548 -22.42 -35.28 -30.53
CA ARG A 548 -21.45 -36.35 -30.24
C ARG A 548 -21.37 -36.62 -28.75
N ARG A 549 -21.45 -37.90 -28.36
CA ARG A 549 -21.35 -38.28 -26.94
C ARG A 549 -19.96 -37.96 -26.40
N VAL A 550 -19.90 -37.16 -25.33
CA VAL A 550 -18.66 -36.78 -24.64
C VAL A 550 -18.54 -37.38 -23.24
N PHE A 551 -19.66 -37.76 -22.60
CA PHE A 551 -19.66 -38.39 -21.27
C PHE A 551 -20.89 -39.28 -21.05
N HIS A 552 -20.74 -40.30 -20.21
CA HIS A 552 -21.83 -41.18 -19.77
C HIS A 552 -21.44 -41.86 -18.46
N ASP A 553 -22.22 -41.62 -17.42
CA ASP A 553 -22.16 -42.36 -16.16
C ASP A 553 -23.53 -43.04 -15.94
N PRO A 554 -23.60 -44.38 -16.04
CA PRO A 554 -24.86 -45.12 -15.91
C PRO A 554 -25.34 -45.29 -14.47
N GLU A 555 -24.49 -45.08 -13.46
CA GLU A 555 -24.85 -45.25 -12.05
C GLU A 555 -25.21 -43.92 -11.39
N GLY A 556 -24.53 -42.83 -11.78
CA GLY A 556 -24.69 -41.54 -11.14
C GLY A 556 -23.88 -41.41 -9.85
N THR A 557 -23.75 -40.19 -9.32
CA THR A 557 -23.36 -39.94 -7.92
C THR A 557 -24.60 -39.54 -7.10
N ASN A 558 -24.55 -39.55 -5.77
CA ASN A 558 -25.58 -38.96 -4.91
C ASN A 558 -24.98 -38.77 -3.49
N PRO A 559 -24.89 -37.53 -2.96
CA PRO A 559 -25.37 -36.26 -3.53
C PRO A 559 -24.50 -35.75 -4.68
N ALA A 560 -25.02 -34.82 -5.49
CA ALA A 560 -24.26 -34.16 -6.55
C ALA A 560 -23.14 -33.29 -5.96
N LEU A 561 -21.89 -33.59 -6.29
CA LEU A 561 -20.76 -32.67 -6.06
C LEU A 561 -20.32 -32.09 -7.40
N TRP A 562 -20.07 -30.78 -7.46
CA TRP A 562 -19.79 -30.09 -8.73
C TRP A 562 -18.55 -30.62 -9.46
N GLN A 563 -17.62 -31.27 -8.73
CA GLN A 563 -16.39 -31.84 -9.27
C GLN A 563 -16.49 -33.30 -9.73
N ASP A 564 -17.64 -33.96 -9.58
CA ASP A 564 -17.77 -35.41 -9.84
C ASP A 564 -17.51 -35.76 -11.32
N GLY A 565 -17.99 -34.94 -12.25
CA GLY A 565 -17.72 -35.05 -13.67
C GLY A 565 -16.66 -34.05 -14.13
N ARG A 566 -15.57 -34.53 -14.74
CA ARG A 566 -14.61 -33.71 -15.50
C ARG A 566 -14.51 -34.25 -16.93
N ILE A 567 -15.05 -33.50 -17.88
CA ILE A 567 -15.13 -33.92 -19.28
C ILE A 567 -14.23 -33.02 -20.12
N GLU A 568 -13.11 -33.54 -20.60
CA GLU A 568 -12.21 -32.77 -21.46
C GLU A 568 -12.65 -32.82 -22.93
N VAL A 569 -12.86 -31.64 -23.51
CA VAL A 569 -13.30 -31.48 -24.90
C VAL A 569 -12.42 -30.45 -25.63
N SER A 570 -12.45 -30.50 -26.96
CA SER A 570 -11.84 -29.48 -27.81
C SER A 570 -12.94 -28.77 -28.60
N ALA A 571 -13.09 -27.47 -28.38
CA ALA A 571 -14.03 -26.61 -29.09
C ALA A 571 -13.30 -25.85 -30.20
N SER A 572 -13.89 -25.78 -31.39
CA SER A 572 -13.44 -24.89 -32.46
C SER A 572 -13.86 -23.45 -32.17
N ALA A 573 -13.41 -22.49 -32.99
CA ALA A 573 -14.04 -21.17 -32.96
C ALA A 573 -15.48 -21.28 -33.50
N GLY A 574 -16.43 -20.62 -32.86
CA GLY A 574 -17.86 -20.65 -33.23
C GLY A 574 -18.78 -21.13 -32.11
N ASP A 575 -20.01 -21.46 -32.48
CA ASP A 575 -21.10 -21.84 -31.59
C ASP A 575 -21.15 -23.35 -31.41
N HIS A 576 -21.40 -23.78 -30.18
CA HIS A 576 -21.46 -25.16 -29.75
C HIS A 576 -22.69 -25.40 -28.88
N GLU A 577 -23.22 -26.62 -28.93
CA GLU A 577 -24.36 -27.03 -28.09
C GLU A 577 -23.97 -28.19 -27.18
N LEU A 578 -24.25 -28.04 -25.89
CA LEU A 578 -24.14 -29.08 -24.88
C LEU A 578 -25.54 -29.56 -24.49
N VAL A 579 -25.77 -30.88 -24.57
CA VAL A 579 -27.01 -31.52 -24.12
C VAL A 579 -26.69 -32.51 -23.02
N ILE A 580 -27.36 -32.39 -21.88
CA ILE A 580 -27.21 -33.25 -20.70
C ILE A 580 -28.54 -33.93 -20.45
N SER A 581 -28.53 -35.25 -20.33
CA SER A 581 -29.71 -36.03 -19.92
C SER A 581 -29.46 -36.62 -18.55
N LEU A 582 -30.39 -36.39 -17.62
CA LEU A 582 -30.34 -36.86 -16.24
C LEU A 582 -31.52 -37.81 -15.98
N GLY A 583 -31.23 -39.05 -15.63
CA GLY A 583 -32.21 -39.99 -15.10
C GLY A 583 -32.58 -39.63 -13.66
N SER A 584 -33.86 -39.74 -13.31
CA SER A 584 -34.35 -39.35 -11.99
C SER A 584 -33.89 -40.28 -10.88
N ASN A 585 -33.37 -41.47 -11.21
CA ASN A 585 -32.92 -42.47 -10.26
C ASN A 585 -34.05 -42.82 -9.27
N GLU A 586 -35.21 -43.19 -9.81
CA GLU A 586 -36.45 -43.44 -9.04
C GLU A 586 -36.93 -42.20 -8.24
N GLY A 587 -36.65 -41.00 -8.77
CA GLY A 587 -37.00 -39.71 -8.15
C GLY A 587 -36.03 -39.23 -7.06
N LYS A 588 -34.86 -39.85 -6.92
CA LYS A 588 -33.82 -39.46 -5.96
C LYS A 588 -32.91 -38.33 -6.47
N ALA A 589 -32.83 -38.11 -7.77
CA ALA A 589 -32.02 -37.05 -8.38
C ALA A 589 -32.63 -35.66 -8.12
N TRP A 590 -31.77 -34.66 -7.91
CA TRP A 590 -32.14 -33.28 -7.62
C TRP A 590 -31.74 -32.33 -8.75
N GLY A 591 -30.72 -32.61 -9.57
CA GLY A 591 -30.31 -31.69 -10.63
C GLY A 591 -28.85 -31.80 -11.08
N VAL A 592 -28.33 -30.70 -11.65
CA VAL A 592 -26.94 -30.62 -12.12
C VAL A 592 -26.25 -29.30 -11.74
N PHE A 593 -24.94 -29.35 -11.50
CA PHE A 593 -24.04 -28.21 -11.54
C PHE A 593 -23.30 -28.19 -12.87
N LEU A 594 -23.07 -27.04 -13.49
CA LEU A 594 -22.30 -26.95 -14.72
C LEU A 594 -21.43 -25.70 -14.78
N ARG A 595 -20.15 -25.85 -15.13
CA ARG A 595 -19.24 -24.77 -15.51
C ARG A 595 -18.12 -25.27 -16.42
N MET A 596 -17.39 -24.37 -17.06
CA MET A 596 -16.31 -24.72 -17.98
C MET A 596 -14.99 -24.09 -17.55
N GLU A 597 -13.91 -24.87 -17.59
CA GLU A 597 -12.54 -24.40 -17.42
C GLU A 597 -11.80 -24.43 -18.74
N ARG A 598 -11.07 -23.35 -19.07
CA ARG A 598 -10.16 -23.32 -20.22
C ARG A 598 -8.82 -23.93 -19.83
N LEU A 599 -8.43 -24.99 -20.54
CA LEU A 599 -7.17 -25.71 -20.30
C LEU A 599 -6.05 -25.15 -21.18
N GLY A 600 -4.80 -25.33 -20.71
CA GLY A 600 -3.60 -25.00 -21.49
C GLY A 600 -3.32 -23.50 -21.64
N VAL A 601 -3.90 -22.65 -20.80
CA VAL A 601 -3.65 -21.20 -20.82
C VAL A 601 -2.23 -20.91 -20.29
N PRO A 602 -1.36 -20.20 -21.05
CA PRO A 602 -0.03 -19.84 -20.59
C PRO A 602 -0.06 -19.00 -19.31
N LYS A 603 0.82 -19.30 -18.35
CA LYS A 603 0.94 -18.57 -17.08
C LYS A 603 1.02 -17.04 -17.25
N ARG A 604 1.76 -16.56 -18.26
CA ARG A 604 1.87 -15.12 -18.57
C ARG A 604 0.54 -14.42 -18.87
N LEU A 605 -0.48 -15.15 -19.32
CA LEU A 605 -1.83 -14.60 -19.55
C LEU A 605 -2.65 -14.65 -18.26
N LEU A 606 -2.53 -15.73 -17.48
CA LEU A 606 -3.14 -15.83 -16.15
C LEU A 606 -2.68 -14.70 -15.23
N ASP A 607 -1.38 -14.38 -15.27
CA ASP A 607 -0.78 -13.30 -14.46
C ASP A 607 -1.25 -11.88 -14.89
N LYS A 608 -1.86 -11.73 -16.07
CA LYS A 608 -2.43 -10.45 -16.55
C LYS A 608 -3.87 -10.21 -16.07
N GLY A 609 -4.50 -11.18 -15.40
CA GLY A 609 -5.87 -11.09 -14.90
C GLY A 609 -6.90 -11.78 -15.80
N ALA A 610 -8.13 -11.91 -15.30
CA ALA A 610 -9.21 -12.66 -15.95
C ALA A 610 -9.55 -12.15 -17.36
N ASP A 611 -9.46 -10.83 -17.58
CA ASP A 611 -9.80 -10.20 -18.87
C ASP A 611 -8.78 -10.52 -19.99
N ALA A 612 -7.58 -10.99 -19.64
CA ALA A 612 -6.55 -11.36 -20.60
C ALA A 612 -6.71 -12.77 -21.18
N VAL A 613 -7.70 -13.53 -20.70
CA VAL A 613 -7.96 -14.91 -21.11
C VAL A 613 -9.33 -15.00 -21.76
N ALA A 614 -9.39 -15.28 -23.07
CA ALA A 614 -10.67 -15.50 -23.72
C ALA A 614 -11.35 -16.76 -23.13
N MET A 615 -12.61 -16.63 -22.75
CA MET A 615 -13.42 -17.68 -22.15
C MET A 615 -14.56 -18.08 -23.09
N PRO A 616 -15.11 -19.31 -22.97
CA PRO A 616 -16.38 -19.62 -23.63
C PRO A 616 -17.49 -18.72 -23.07
N GLU A 617 -18.30 -18.16 -23.95
CA GLU A 617 -19.45 -17.33 -23.61
C GLU A 617 -20.72 -18.17 -23.71
N PHE A 618 -21.49 -18.28 -22.63
CA PHE A 618 -22.79 -18.96 -22.69
C PHE A 618 -23.77 -18.12 -23.53
N ILE A 619 -24.41 -18.76 -24.52
CA ILE A 619 -25.34 -18.13 -25.46
C ILE A 619 -26.73 -18.75 -25.34
N GLU A 620 -27.73 -17.97 -25.75
CA GLU A 620 -29.14 -18.35 -25.67
C GLU A 620 -29.57 -19.35 -26.75
#